data_AF-A0A4Q9L8C8-F1
#
_entry.id   AF-A0A4Q9L8C8-F1
#
_cell.length_a   1.000
_cell.length_b   1.000
_cell.length_c   1.000
_cell.angle_alpha   90.00
_cell.angle_beta   90.00
_cell.angle_gamma   90.00
#
_symmetry.space_group_name_H-M   'P 1'
#
loop_
_entity.id
_entity.type
_entity.pdbx_description
1 polymer ?
#
loop_
_entity_poly.entity_id
_entity_poly.type
_entity_poly.pdbx_seq_one_letter_code
_entity_poly.pdbx_strand_id
1 'polypeptide(L)'
;MVILIIFIGLCLTTTLFVCELQKAEAIINFEQKTVSTYDTSNRINNLSKLEFILLIILCVVQIYKILSFSFVVGVCVLVVEIYKRSKNECFISPLDLFDVKQEKKMEVYCKMGCYLYLFFYYIYQVCIFFSRKIK
;
A
#
# COMPACT_ATOMS: atom_id res chain seq x y z
N MET A 1 -16.08 13.23 -14.65
CA MET A 1 -14.66 13.29 -14.22
C MET A 1 -14.46 12.82 -12.79
N VAL A 2 -15.20 13.34 -11.80
CA VAL A 2 -15.06 12.94 -10.38
C VAL A 2 -15.27 11.44 -10.13
N ILE A 3 -16.27 10.82 -10.78
CA ILE A 3 -16.52 9.38 -10.61
C ILE A 3 -15.39 8.51 -11.14
N LEU A 4 -14.75 8.92 -12.24
CA LEU A 4 -13.61 8.22 -12.83
C LEU A 4 -12.42 8.21 -11.85
N ILE A 5 -12.16 9.35 -11.20
CA ILE A 5 -11.11 9.47 -10.17
C ILE A 5 -11.39 8.55 -8.98
N ILE A 6 -12.66 8.44 -8.56
CA ILE A 6 -13.07 7.53 -7.47
C ILE A 6 -12.86 6.06 -7.89
N PHE A 7 -13.24 5.68 -9.11
CA PHE A 7 -13.01 4.33 -9.64
C PHE A 7 -11.51 4.00 -9.76
N ILE A 8 -10.70 4.92 -10.27
CA ILE A 8 -9.25 4.74 -10.35
C ILE A 8 -8.65 4.59 -8.95
N GLY A 9 -9.07 5.42 -7.98
CA GLY A 9 -8.66 5.31 -6.58
C GLY A 9 -9.04 3.98 -5.94
N LEU A 10 -10.22 3.46 -6.26
CA LEU A 10 -10.68 2.14 -5.80
C LEU A 10 -9.82 1.01 -6.40
N CYS A 11 -9.56 1.04 -7.71
CA CYS A 11 -8.66 0.08 -8.35
C CYS A 11 -7.24 0.13 -7.75
N LEU A 12 -6.66 1.32 -7.59
CA LEU A 12 -5.31 1.49 -7.04
C LEU A 12 -5.21 1.07 -5.57
N THR A 13 -6.23 1.33 -4.76
CA THR A 13 -6.23 0.86 -3.37
C THR A 13 -6.38 -0.65 -3.27
N THR A 14 -7.16 -1.28 -4.15
CA THR A 14 -7.20 -2.76 -4.21
C THR A 14 -5.87 -3.37 -4.63
N THR A 15 -5.18 -2.80 -5.62
CA THR A 15 -3.88 -3.32 -6.04
C THR A 15 -2.82 -3.14 -4.97
N LEU A 16 -2.79 -1.99 -4.29
CA LEU A 16 -1.93 -1.76 -3.13
C LEU A 16 -2.20 -2.76 -2.00
N PHE A 17 -3.47 -3.04 -1.70
CA PHE A 17 -3.84 -4.05 -0.70
C PHE A 17 -3.37 -5.45 -1.09
N VAL A 18 -3.51 -5.84 -2.37
CA VAL A 18 -3.00 -7.12 -2.88
C VAL A 18 -1.47 -7.19 -2.82
N CYS A 19 -0.76 -6.08 -3.11
CA CYS A 19 0.69 -6.03 -2.94
C CYS A 19 1.11 -6.30 -1.49
N GLU A 20 0.43 -5.69 -0.51
CA GLU A 20 0.72 -5.95 0.91
C GLU A 20 0.36 -7.38 1.34
N LEU A 21 -0.75 -7.95 0.84
CA LEU A 21 -1.07 -9.36 1.04
C LEU A 21 0.06 -10.29 0.57
N GLN A 22 0.61 -10.02 -0.62
CA GLN A 22 1.71 -10.84 -1.16
C GLN A 22 3.02 -10.69 -0.37
N LYS A 23 3.26 -9.54 0.25
CA LYS A 23 4.39 -9.35 1.19
C LYS A 23 4.15 -10.12 2.49
N ALA A 24 2.95 -10.05 3.05
CA ALA A 24 2.58 -10.81 4.25
C ALA A 24 2.73 -12.32 4.01
N GLU A 25 2.24 -12.81 2.87
CA GLU A 25 2.39 -14.22 2.45
C GLU A 25 3.88 -14.61 2.36
N ALA A 26 4.72 -13.78 1.75
CA ALA A 26 6.15 -14.04 1.66
C ALA A 26 6.81 -14.13 3.05
N ILE A 27 6.43 -13.27 3.99
CA ILE A 27 6.91 -13.31 5.38
C ILE A 27 6.44 -14.59 6.09
N ILE A 28 5.18 -15.00 5.92
CA ILE A 28 4.62 -16.23 6.52
C ILE A 28 5.31 -17.47 5.95
N ASN A 29 5.51 -17.55 4.64
CA ASN A 29 6.21 -18.67 3.99
C ASN A 29 7.66 -18.78 4.49
N PHE A 30 8.31 -17.64 4.72
CA PHE A 30 9.62 -17.62 5.37
C PHE A 30 9.59 -18.10 6.82
N GLU A 31 8.61 -17.69 7.63
CA GLU A 31 8.42 -18.19 9.00
C GLU A 31 8.20 -19.71 9.03
N GLN A 32 7.49 -20.26 8.03
CA GLN A 32 7.26 -21.69 7.86
C GLN A 32 8.45 -22.44 7.24
N LYS A 33 9.56 -21.74 6.94
CA LYS A 33 10.77 -22.29 6.30
C LYS A 33 10.50 -22.96 4.95
N THR A 34 9.44 -22.57 4.25
CA THR A 34 9.08 -23.15 2.94
C THR A 34 9.83 -22.48 1.79
N VAL A 35 10.43 -21.31 2.02
CA VAL A 35 11.13 -20.49 1.01
C VAL A 35 12.44 -19.93 1.59
N SER A 36 13.46 -19.77 0.73
CA SER A 36 14.76 -19.23 1.12
C SER A 36 14.69 -17.75 1.54
N THR A 37 15.62 -17.31 2.38
CA THR A 37 15.76 -15.89 2.77
C THR A 37 15.97 -14.98 1.56
N TYR A 38 16.71 -15.47 0.56
CA TYR A 38 17.02 -14.74 -0.67
C TYR A 38 15.78 -14.50 -1.53
N ASP A 39 14.98 -15.53 -1.76
CA ASP A 39 13.75 -15.43 -2.55
C ASP A 39 12.72 -14.52 -1.87
N THR A 40 12.57 -14.66 -0.55
CA THR A 40 11.67 -13.80 0.24
C THR A 40 12.10 -12.34 0.20
N SER A 41 13.38 -12.05 0.46
CA SER A 41 13.92 -10.68 0.39
C SER A 41 13.74 -10.07 -1.01
N ASN A 42 14.06 -10.81 -2.08
CA ASN A 42 13.92 -10.32 -3.44
C ASN A 42 12.44 -10.05 -3.80
N ARG A 43 11.53 -10.95 -3.41
CA ARG A 43 10.09 -10.77 -3.62
C ARG A 43 9.56 -9.54 -2.88
N ILE A 44 9.90 -9.38 -1.60
CA ILE A 44 9.49 -8.20 -0.82
C ILE A 44 10.07 -6.91 -1.42
N ASN A 45 11.35 -6.88 -1.79
CA ASN A 45 11.98 -5.70 -2.38
C ASN A 45 11.32 -5.29 -3.71
N ASN A 46 10.99 -6.26 -4.56
CA ASN A 46 10.30 -5.97 -5.82
C ASN A 46 8.86 -5.48 -5.59
N LEU A 47 8.15 -6.07 -4.64
CA LEU A 47 6.81 -5.61 -4.26
C LEU A 47 6.84 -4.21 -3.63
N SER A 48 7.86 -3.86 -2.85
CA SER A 48 8.03 -2.52 -2.29
C SER A 48 8.31 -1.47 -3.37
N LYS A 49 9.04 -1.82 -4.44
CA LYS A 49 9.21 -0.92 -5.60
C LYS A 49 7.88 -0.68 -6.32
N LEU A 50 7.08 -1.73 -6.51
CA LEU A 50 5.77 -1.62 -7.15
C LEU A 50 4.80 -0.81 -6.29
N GLU A 51 4.78 -1.04 -4.97
CA GLU A 51 3.98 -0.26 -4.01
C GLU A 51 4.29 1.23 -4.16
N PHE A 52 5.57 1.61 -4.11
CA PHE A 52 5.98 3.01 -4.23
C PHE A 52 5.48 3.67 -5.51
N ILE A 53 5.56 2.97 -6.65
CA ILE A 53 5.07 3.48 -7.94
C ILE A 53 3.55 3.65 -7.90
N LEU A 54 2.82 2.65 -7.41
CA LEU A 54 1.36 2.70 -7.28
C LEU A 54 0.91 3.83 -6.35
N LEU A 55 1.65 4.06 -5.27
CA LEU A 55 1.36 5.10 -4.29
C LEU A 55 1.57 6.50 -4.88
N ILE A 56 2.62 6.69 -5.68
CA ILE A 56 2.83 7.93 -6.45
C ILE A 56 1.65 8.16 -7.40
N ILE A 57 1.27 7.15 -8.19
CA ILE A 57 0.14 7.26 -9.12
C ILE A 57 -1.13 7.62 -8.37
N LEU A 58 -1.39 6.99 -7.23
CA LEU A 58 -2.54 7.27 -6.38
C LEU A 58 -2.53 8.73 -5.89
N CYS A 59 -1.39 9.24 -5.45
CA CYS A 59 -1.28 10.64 -5.03
C CYS A 59 -1.50 11.61 -6.20
N VAL A 60 -0.91 11.34 -7.38
CA VAL A 60 -1.07 12.17 -8.59
C VAL A 60 -2.52 12.22 -9.05
N VAL A 61 -3.21 11.08 -9.08
CA VAL A 61 -4.64 11.00 -9.43
C VAL A 61 -5.49 11.82 -8.45
N GLN A 62 -5.07 11.90 -7.20
CA GLN A 62 -5.78 12.63 -6.14
C GLN A 62 -5.43 14.13 -6.04
N ILE A 63 -4.44 14.64 -6.80
CA ILE A 63 -4.14 16.09 -6.84
C ILE A 63 -5.37 16.89 -7.29
N TYR A 64 -6.22 16.34 -8.15
CA TYR A 64 -7.47 17.00 -8.54
C TYR A 64 -8.48 17.16 -7.39
N LYS A 65 -8.20 16.55 -6.23
CA LYS A 65 -9.05 16.50 -5.04
C LYS A 65 -8.21 16.74 -3.77
N ILE A 66 -7.29 17.73 -3.80
CA ILE A 66 -6.29 18.12 -2.78
C ILE A 66 -6.78 18.09 -1.32
N LEU A 67 -8.06 18.37 -1.06
CA LEU A 67 -8.65 18.41 0.31
C LEU A 67 -9.38 17.13 0.72
N SER A 68 -9.21 16.03 -0.01
CA SER A 68 -9.82 14.75 0.35
C SER A 68 -9.01 14.06 1.45
N PHE A 69 -9.69 13.49 2.44
CA PHE A 69 -9.06 12.68 3.48
C PHE A 69 -8.14 11.57 2.91
N SER A 70 -8.54 10.98 1.78
CA SER A 70 -7.75 9.98 1.04
C SER A 70 -6.40 10.51 0.53
N PHE A 71 -6.31 11.80 0.21
CA PHE A 71 -5.07 12.41 -0.28
C PHE A 71 -4.09 12.60 0.88
N VAL A 72 -4.59 13.06 2.03
CA VAL A 72 -3.77 13.21 3.26
C VAL A 72 -3.18 11.87 3.67
N VAL A 73 -4.00 10.82 3.74
CA VAL A 73 -3.52 9.47 4.09
C VAL A 73 -2.50 8.96 3.07
N GLY A 74 -2.77 9.11 1.76
CA GLY A 74 -1.84 8.71 0.71
C GLY A 74 -0.50 9.42 0.80
N VAL A 75 -0.49 10.73 1.02
CA VAL A 75 0.72 11.53 1.21
C VAL A 75 1.46 11.12 2.48
N CYS A 76 0.78 10.87 3.59
CA CYS A 76 1.42 10.41 4.82
C CYS A 76 2.17 9.08 4.60
N VAL A 77 1.54 8.11 3.94
CA VAL A 77 2.19 6.83 3.60
C VAL A 77 3.37 7.07 2.66
N LEU A 78 3.23 7.97 1.69
CA LEU A 78 4.27 8.31 0.73
C LEU A 78 5.50 8.95 1.39
N VAL A 79 5.29 9.86 2.34
CA VAL A 79 6.37 10.48 3.12
C VAL A 79 7.12 9.44 3.94
N VAL A 80 6.41 8.49 4.55
CA VAL A 80 7.04 7.38 5.28
C VAL A 80 7.89 6.51 4.34
N GLU A 81 7.40 6.21 3.14
CA GLU A 81 8.17 5.45 2.14
C GLU A 81 9.41 6.20 1.65
N ILE A 82 9.28 7.50 1.37
CA ILE A 82 10.41 8.35 0.97
C ILE A 82 11.45 8.39 2.08
N TYR A 83 11.02 8.56 3.34
CA TYR A 83 11.91 8.60 4.49
C TYR A 83 12.70 7.30 4.64
N LYS A 84 12.04 6.15 4.54
CA LYS A 84 12.69 4.82 4.60
C LYS A 84 13.66 4.62 3.44
N ARG A 85 13.29 5.09 2.24
CA ARG A 85 14.14 4.98 1.06
C ARG A 85 15.38 5.86 1.21
N SER A 86 15.25 7.05 1.79
CA SER A 86 16.37 7.95 2.09
C SER A 86 17.35 7.34 3.10
N LYS A 87 16.89 6.47 4.00
CA LYS A 87 17.72 5.76 4.98
C LYS A 87 18.27 4.41 4.48
N ASN A 88 18.00 4.02 3.23
CA ASN A 88 18.26 2.67 2.71
C ASN A 88 17.58 1.51 3.47
N GLU A 89 16.62 1.80 4.36
CA GLU A 89 15.84 0.80 5.13
C GLU A 89 14.75 0.10 4.28
N CYS A 90 14.63 0.48 3.00
CA CYS A 90 13.73 -0.15 2.04
C CYS A 90 14.25 -1.47 1.48
N PHE A 91 15.57 -1.68 1.46
CA PHE A 91 16.17 -2.92 0.97
C PHE A 91 16.43 -3.85 2.14
N ILE A 92 15.74 -4.99 2.14
CA ILE A 92 15.98 -6.00 3.17
C ILE A 92 17.13 -6.88 2.70
N SER A 93 18.26 -6.86 3.40
CA SER A 93 19.32 -7.84 3.17
C SER A 93 18.81 -9.24 3.55
N PRO A 94 19.13 -10.30 2.79
CA PRO A 94 18.78 -11.68 3.16
C PRO A 94 19.33 -12.09 4.53
N LEU A 95 20.43 -11.48 4.97
CA LEU A 95 21.05 -11.71 6.28
C LEU A 95 20.27 -11.06 7.42
N ASP A 96 19.78 -9.84 7.23
CA ASP A 96 19.07 -9.07 8.25
C ASP A 96 17.58 -9.44 8.35
N LEU A 97 17.07 -10.26 7.43
CA LEU A 97 15.68 -10.69 7.37
C LEU A 97 15.22 -11.35 8.68
N PHE A 98 16.11 -12.03 9.40
CA PHE A 98 15.78 -12.69 10.67
C PHE A 98 15.50 -11.70 11.80
N ASP A 99 16.24 -10.59 11.85
CA ASP A 99 16.14 -9.59 12.90
C ASP A 99 14.99 -8.61 12.65
N VAL A 100 14.80 -8.22 11.39
CA VAL A 100 13.81 -7.19 11.01
C VAL A 100 12.42 -7.78 10.70
N LYS A 101 12.25 -9.11 10.74
CA LYS A 101 10.98 -9.77 10.35
C LYS A 101 9.75 -9.25 11.12
N GLN A 102 9.88 -9.05 12.43
CA GLN A 102 8.73 -8.66 13.27
C GLN A 102 8.31 -7.22 12.97
N GLU A 103 9.29 -6.32 12.80
CA GLU A 103 9.04 -4.93 12.44
C GLU A 103 8.38 -4.82 11.06
N LYS A 104 8.88 -5.56 10.06
CA LYS A 104 8.29 -5.59 8.72
C LYS A 104 6.89 -6.20 8.71
N LYS A 105 6.65 -7.23 9.51
CA LYS A 105 5.33 -7.84 9.67
C LYS A 105 4.31 -6.82 10.20
N MET A 106 4.67 -6.10 11.28
CA MET A 106 3.82 -5.05 11.85
C MET A 106 3.59 -3.90 10.86
N GLU A 107 4.62 -3.50 10.12
CA GLU A 107 4.51 -2.49 9.07
C GLU A 107 3.51 -2.90 7.98
N VAL A 108 3.65 -4.11 7.44
CA VAL A 108 2.77 -4.63 6.37
C VAL A 108 1.33 -4.67 6.87
N TYR A 109 1.07 -5.20 8.07
CA TYR A 109 -0.30 -5.22 8.60
C TYR A 109 -0.89 -3.82 8.83
N CYS A 110 -0.08 -2.86 9.29
CA CYS A 110 -0.52 -1.48 9.45
C CYS A 110 -0.90 -0.86 8.09
N LYS A 111 -0.07 -1.05 7.07
CA LYS A 111 -0.35 -0.60 5.69
C LYS A 111 -1.59 -1.26 5.11
N MET A 112 -1.76 -2.58 5.30
CA MET A 112 -2.97 -3.30 4.89
C MET A 112 -4.23 -2.67 5.52
N GLY A 113 -4.20 -2.36 6.82
CA GLY A 113 -5.29 -1.69 7.52
C GLY A 113 -5.61 -0.32 6.90
N CYS A 114 -4.59 0.48 6.61
CA CYS A 114 -4.74 1.77 5.94
C CYS A 114 -5.37 1.64 4.54
N TYR A 115 -4.91 0.70 3.71
CA TYR A 115 -5.45 0.48 2.36
C TYR A 115 -6.88 -0.06 2.39
N LEU A 116 -7.20 -0.93 3.33
CA LEU A 116 -8.55 -1.46 3.52
C LEU A 116 -9.52 -0.37 4.01
N TYR A 117 -9.08 0.52 4.90
CA TYR A 117 -9.85 1.71 5.28
C TYR A 117 -10.10 2.63 4.08
N LEU A 118 -9.07 2.91 3.28
CA LEU A 118 -9.20 3.73 2.07
C LEU A 118 -10.15 3.09 1.05
N PHE A 119 -10.12 1.77 0.90
CA PHE A 119 -11.04 1.04 0.03
C PHE A 119 -12.50 1.25 0.44
N PHE A 120 -12.84 1.08 1.72
CA PHE A 120 -14.19 1.35 2.22
C PHE A 120 -14.58 2.83 2.07
N TYR A 121 -13.64 3.74 2.27
CA TYR A 121 -13.87 5.17 2.05
C TYR A 121 -14.21 5.49 0.60
N TYR A 122 -13.55 4.86 -0.38
CA TYR A 122 -13.89 5.02 -1.79
C TYR A 122 -15.27 4.45 -2.13
N ILE A 123 -15.61 3.26 -1.60
CA ILE A 123 -16.97 2.70 -1.75
C ILE A 123 -18.02 3.66 -1.20
N TYR A 124 -17.79 4.20 0.00
CA TYR A 124 -18.69 5.17 0.61
C TYR A 124 -18.88 6.42 -0.27
N GLN A 125 -17.81 6.95 -0.87
CA GLN A 125 -17.93 8.07 -1.82
C GLN A 125 -18.75 7.70 -3.07
N VAL A 126 -18.62 6.48 -3.60
CA VAL A 126 -19.45 6.00 -4.71
C VAL A 126 -20.92 5.98 -4.30
N CYS A 127 -21.25 5.40 -3.13
CA CYS A 127 -22.62 5.33 -2.63
C CYS A 127 -23.26 6.72 -2.47
N ILE A 128 -22.54 7.69 -1.88
CA ILE A 128 -23.04 9.07 -1.76
C ILE A 128 -23.28 9.69 -3.14
N PHE A 129 -22.36 9.50 -4.08
CA PHE A 129 -22.47 10.06 -5.42
C PHE A 129 -23.74 9.56 -6.12
N PHE A 130 -24.04 8.25 -6.03
CA PHE A 130 -25.27 7.69 -6.57
C PHE A 130 -26.53 8.17 -5.83
N SER A 131 -26.50 8.25 -4.50
CA SER A 131 -27.63 8.73 -3.69
C SER A 131 -28.02 10.17 -4.02
N ARG A 132 -27.03 11.04 -4.27
CA ARG A 132 -27.27 12.46 -4.64
C ARG A 132 -27.80 12.64 -6.06
N LYS A 133 -27.65 11.65 -6.93
CA LYS A 133 -28.08 11.72 -8.34
C LYS A 133 -29.51 11.22 -8.57
N ILE A 134 -30.10 10.57 -7.56
CA ILE A 134 -31.46 10.01 -7.58
C ILE A 134 -32.48 11.01 -6.99
N LYS A 135 -32.01 12.06 -6.30
CA LYS A 135 -32.81 13.24 -5.93
C LYS A 135 -32.69 14.31 -7.00
#